data_AF-A0A1J6K5K6-F1
#
_entry.id   AF-A0A1J6K5K6-F1
#
_cell.length_a   1.000
_cell.length_b   1.000
_cell.length_c   1.000
_cell.angle_alpha   90.00
_cell.angle_beta   90.00
_cell.angle_gamma   90.00
#
_symmetry.space_group_name_H-M   'P 1'
#
loop_
_entity.id
_entity.type
_entity.pdbx_description
1 polymer ?
#
loop_
_entity_poly.entity_id
_entity_poly.type
_entity_poly.pdbx_seq_one_letter_code
_entity_poly.pdbx_strand_id
1 'polypeptide(L)' 'QCFDQFSTTSGLKANLNKSSVYFGGVCNVDQELILKQLGYVKGELTFRYLVVPLTTKKMKVTQWQPLIDKIVAKISS' A
#
# COMPACT_ATOMS: atom_id res chain seq x y z
N GLN A 1 -14.75 17.93 -5.45
CA GLN A 1 -16.20 18.20 -5.61
C GLN A 1 -17.07 17.09 -5.03
N CYS A 2 -17.08 15.85 -5.53
CA CYS A 2 -17.94 14.78 -4.96
C CYS A 2 -17.58 14.40 -3.51
N PHE A 3 -16.27 14.24 -3.22
CA PHE A 3 -15.80 13.94 -1.86
C PHE A 3 -16.14 15.06 -0.85
N ASP A 4 -15.98 16.32 -1.25
CA ASP A 4 -16.29 17.46 -0.38
C ASP A 4 -17.77 17.52 -0.04
N GLN A 5 -18.64 17.31 -1.03
CA GLN A 5 -20.09 17.25 -0.83
C GLN A 5 -20.48 16.11 0.11
N PHE A 6 -19.92 14.91 -0.09
CA PHE A 6 -20.12 13.78 0.81
C PHE A 6 -19.66 14.11 2.23
N SER A 7 -18.47 14.70 2.39
CA SER A 7 -17.92 15.04 3.71
C SER A 7 -18.77 16.08 4.43
N THR A 8 -19.28 17.09 3.72
CA THR A 8 -20.17 18.10 4.30
C THR A 8 -21.51 17.50 4.71
N THR A 9 -22.11 16.63 3.88
CA THR A 9 -23.42 16.02 4.18
C THR A 9 -23.33 14.96 5.28
N SER A 10 -22.29 14.12 5.28
CA SER A 10 -22.14 13.02 6.24
C SER A 10 -21.41 13.42 7.53
N GLY A 11 -20.68 14.53 7.54
CA GLY A 11 -19.74 14.88 8.61
C GLY A 11 -18.47 14.03 8.63
N LEU A 12 -18.33 13.06 7.70
CA LEU A 12 -17.17 12.17 7.63
C LEU A 12 -16.05 12.83 6.82
N LYS A 13 -14.96 13.17 7.50
CA LYS A 13 -13.74 13.70 6.87
C LYS A 13 -12.59 12.72 7.05
N ALA A 14 -11.84 12.51 5.98
CA ALA A 14 -10.63 11.71 6.06
C ALA A 14 -9.56 12.44 6.90
N ASN A 15 -8.88 11.68 7.77
CA ASN A 15 -7.83 12.21 8.64
C ASN A 15 -6.47 12.12 7.95
N LEU A 16 -6.00 13.25 7.44
CA LEU A 16 -4.70 13.36 6.75
C LEU A 16 -3.52 12.89 7.63
N ASN A 17 -3.60 13.05 8.95
CA ASN A 17 -2.52 12.65 9.88
C ASN A 17 -2.49 11.14 10.18
N LYS A 18 -3.56 10.42 9.85
CA LYS A 18 -3.68 8.96 10.10
C LYS A 18 -3.73 8.15 8.81
N SER A 19 -3.63 8.81 7.66
CA SER A 19 -3.81 8.21 6.36
C SER A 19 -2.60 8.50 5.47
N SER A 20 -2.19 7.50 4.71
CA SER A 20 -1.08 7.60 3.75
C SER A 20 -1.50 6.98 2.42
N VAL A 21 -0.97 7.50 1.31
CA VAL A 21 -1.23 6.97 -0.03
C VAL A 21 -0.09 6.02 -0.43
N TYR A 22 -0.45 4.80 -0.85
CA TYR A 22 0.49 3.80 -1.33
C TYR A 22 0.29 3.59 -2.83
N PHE A 23 1.39 3.60 -3.59
CA PHE A 23 1.34 3.49 -5.04
C PHE A 23 1.94 2.18 -5.54
N GLY A 24 1.26 1.55 -6.49
CA GLY A 24 1.77 0.43 -7.26
C GLY A 24 1.58 0.62 -8.75
N GLY A 25 2.66 0.46 -9.51
CA GLY A 25 2.62 0.58 -10.98
C GLY A 25 2.38 2.00 -11.52
N VAL A 26 2.31 3.03 -10.67
CA VAL A 26 2.11 4.43 -11.08
C VAL A 26 3.46 5.11 -11.32
N CYS A 27 3.60 5.89 -12.39
CA CYS A 27 4.85 6.62 -12.65
C CYS A 27 5.04 7.78 -11.64
N ASN A 28 6.29 8.21 -11.42
CA ASN A 28 6.58 9.20 -10.37
C ASN A 28 5.87 10.55 -10.61
N VAL A 29 5.74 10.99 -11.86
CA VAL A 29 5.07 12.25 -12.22
C VAL A 29 3.61 12.23 -11.78
N ASP A 30 2.89 11.14 -12.07
CA ASP A 30 1.50 10.98 -11.67
C ASP A 30 1.38 10.86 -10.14
N GLN A 31 2.32 10.17 -9.47
CA GLN A 31 2.31 10.08 -8.01
C GLN A 31 2.41 11.47 -7.36
N GLU A 32 3.32 12.32 -7.83
CA GLU A 32 3.49 13.68 -7.32
C GLU A 32 2.25 14.55 -7.56
N LEU A 33 1.65 14.43 -8.75
CA LEU A 33 0.42 15.15 -9.09
C LEU A 33 -0.74 14.73 -8.18
N ILE A 34 -0.92 13.43 -7.96
CA ILE A 34 -1.96 12.88 -7.08
C ILE A 34 -1.72 13.31 -5.63
N LEU A 35 -0.49 13.23 -5.12
CA LEU A 35 -0.17 13.66 -3.76
C LEU A 35 -0.44 15.15 -3.56
N LYS A 36 -0.08 15.99 -4.54
CA LYS A 36 -0.35 17.43 -4.50
C LYS A 36 -1.85 17.73 -4.51
N GLN A 37 -2.65 16.98 -5.26
CA GLN A 37 -4.10 17.14 -5.31
C GLN A 37 -4.79 16.67 -4.02
N LEU A 38 -4.35 15.57 -3.43
CA LEU A 38 -5.00 14.98 -2.26
C LEU A 38 -4.47 15.50 -0.91
N GLY A 39 -3.25 16.01 -0.86
CA GLY A 39 -2.61 16.55 0.35
C GLY A 39 -2.13 15.51 1.37
N TYR A 40 -2.09 14.22 1.00
CA TYR A 40 -1.60 13.14 1.87
C TYR A 40 -0.10 12.93 1.72
N VAL A 41 0.48 12.26 2.71
CA VAL A 41 1.86 11.77 2.65
C VAL A 41 1.92 10.44 1.91
N LYS A 42 2.97 10.25 1.12
CA LYS A 42 3.28 8.96 0.48
C LYS A 42 3.71 7.95 1.54
N GLY A 43 2.99 6.83 1.62
CA GLY A 43 3.37 5.69 2.44
C GLY A 43 4.36 4.77 1.72
N GLU A 44 5.14 4.03 2.50
CA GLU A 44 6.03 2.97 2.01
C GLU A 44 5.54 1.60 2.50
N LEU A 45 5.40 0.63 1.58
CA LEU A 45 5.01 -0.73 1.92
C LEU A 45 6.24 -1.49 2.46
N THR A 46 6.55 -1.32 3.74
CA THR A 46 7.64 -2.05 4.43
C THR A 46 7.16 -3.26 5.22
N PHE A 47 5.85 -3.52 5.22
CA PHE A 47 5.25 -4.61 5.98
C PHE A 47 5.43 -5.96 5.29
N ARG A 48 5.62 -7.02 6.08
CA ARG A 48 5.67 -8.40 5.57
C ARG A 48 4.29 -9.04 5.65
N TYR A 49 3.87 -9.70 4.57
CA TYR A 49 2.70 -10.57 4.57
C TYR A 49 3.17 -12.00 4.28
N LEU A 50 2.71 -12.98 5.06
CA LEU A 50 3.18 -14.37 4.95
C LEU A 50 4.71 -14.51 4.95
N VAL A 51 5.40 -13.72 5.78
CA VAL A 51 6.87 -13.73 5.92
C VAL A 51 7.64 -13.17 4.71
N VAL A 52 6.95 -12.74 3.64
CA VAL A 52 7.57 -12.08 2.49
C VAL A 52 7.25 -10.58 2.48
N PRO A 53 8.14 -9.70 1.97
CA PRO A 53 7.85 -8.28 1.86
C PRO A 53 6.61 -8.02 1.02
N LEU A 54 5.65 -7.26 1.54
CA LEU A 54 4.54 -6.77 0.74
C LEU A 54 5.06 -5.62 -0.12
N THR A 55 5.12 -5.81 -1.43
CA THR A 55 5.66 -4.82 -2.36
C THR A 55 4.73 -4.63 -3.53
N THR A 56 4.73 -3.43 -4.12
CA THR A 56 4.00 -3.14 -5.35
C THR A 56 4.74 -3.56 -6.62
N LYS A 57 5.96 -4.08 -6.48
CA LYS A 57 6.79 -4.57 -7.58
C LYS A 57 6.79 -6.09 -7.63
N LYS A 58 7.07 -6.66 -8.80
CA LYS A 58 7.26 -8.11 -8.94
C LYS A 58 8.46 -8.55 -8.09
N MET A 59 8.23 -9.45 -7.15
CA MET A 59 9.28 -10.01 -6.29
C MET A 59 10.17 -10.98 -7.07
N LYS A 60 11.46 -10.97 -6.74
CA LYS A 60 12.43 -11.96 -7.25
C LYS A 60 12.17 -13.31 -6.61
N VAL A 61 12.53 -14.39 -7.31
CA VAL A 61 12.40 -15.77 -6.78
C VAL A 61 13.06 -15.92 -5.41
N THR A 62 14.22 -15.30 -5.21
CA THR A 62 14.95 -15.32 -3.92
C THR A 62 14.17 -14.70 -2.76
N GLN A 63 13.29 -13.73 -3.04
CA GLN A 63 12.46 -13.09 -2.00
C GLN A 63 11.29 -13.97 -1.56
N TRP A 64 10.92 -14.99 -2.35
CA TRP A 64 9.85 -15.94 -2.02
C TRP A 64 10.31 -17.09 -1.13
N GLN A 65 11.62 -17.31 -1.01
CA GLN A 65 12.19 -18.45 -0.27
C GLN A 65 11.60 -18.61 1.15
N PRO A 66 11.45 -17.55 1.97
CA PRO A 66 10.88 -17.70 3.31
C PRO A 66 9.45 -18.23 3.33
N LEU A 67 8.65 -17.91 2.30
CA LEU A 67 7.29 -18.44 2.16
C LEU A 67 7.30 -19.91 1.73
N ILE A 68 8.18 -20.26 0.78
CA ILE A 68 8.35 -21.64 0.31
C ILE A 68 8.75 -22.53 1.49
N ASP A 69 9.75 -22.12 2.26
CA ASP A 69 10.23 -22.87 3.43
C ASP A 69 9.10 -23.11 4.44
N LYS A 70 8.28 -22.08 4.69
CA LYS A 70 7.12 -22.17 5.59
C LYS A 70 6.04 -23.13 5.07
N ILE A 71 5.81 -23.17 3.76
CA ILE A 71 4.84 -24.09 3.14
C ILE A 71 5.35 -25.53 3.22
N VAL A 72 6.61 -25.77 2.85
CA VAL A 72 7.25 -27.09 2.91
C VAL A 72 7.23 -27.64 4.33
N ALA A 73 7.63 -26.85 5.31
CA ALA A 73 7.62 -27.24 6.73
C ALA A 73 6.22 -27.65 7.21
N LYS A 74 5.16 -27.02 6.69
CA LYS A 74 3.78 -27.34 7.06
C LYS A 74 3.26 -28.62 6.40
N ILE A 75 3.68 -28.92 5.17
CA ILE A 75 3.26 -30.11 4.42
C ILE A 75 4.01 -31.35 4.90
N SER A 76 5.27 -31.20 5.32
CA SER A 76 6.12 -32.29 5.81
C SER A 76 5.94 -32.60 7.32
N SER A 77 5.01 -31.90 8.00
CA SER A 77 4.62 -32.15 9.39
C SER A 77 3.41 -33.07 9.46
#